data_AF-A0A7X2HBW5-F1
#
_entry.id   AF-A0A7X2HBW5-F1
#
_cell.length_a   1.000
_cell.length_b   1.000
_cell.length_c   1.000
_cell.angle_alpha   90.00
_cell.angle_beta   90.00
_cell.angle_gamma   90.00
#
_symmetry.space_group_name_H-M   'P 1'
#
loop_
_entity.id
_entity.type
_entity.pdbx_description
1 polymer ?
#
loop_
_entity_poly.entity_id
_entity_poly.type
_entity_poly.pdbx_seq_one_letter_code
_entity_poly.pdbx_strand_id
1 'polypeptide(L)'
;MMSKGAFSKISLIVPLILIALAGIFVSGISESSTSAFKPGTIYSRNSAGEQVIAYNAGHTYALDKNGHVIISYNNGKSKVKAPLILYPASGNEESGMTISETGFYISPEKTAITYGGFNGNPVEVLISNDKGKSWSTYQVTKQLIGTTKNIGFTTRNDGWIVLSRFNGMGSENHYIYETRDGGKSWSEVKGNANEVYARVLTGAGYANDKIGFMGFRYETDFQPAICWTQDGGKTWTKLHIKGLTGFASYSMTPLSPVFDGANGRFPIQLSQDGASNVVETIYLTSNNYGKTWRYDKADDMFGK
;
A
#
# COMPACT_ATOMS: atom_id res chain seq x y z
N MET A 1 -99.38 -32.31 -3.85
CA MET A 1 -98.96 -30.94 -3.49
C MET A 1 -97.47 -30.83 -3.86
N MET A 2 -97.16 -29.95 -4.80
CA MET A 2 -95.83 -29.60 -5.33
C MET A 2 -95.02 -30.69 -6.06
N SER A 3 -94.90 -30.46 -7.37
CA SER A 3 -94.16 -31.21 -8.39
C SER A 3 -92.74 -30.68 -8.61
N LYS A 4 -91.89 -31.55 -9.18
CA LYS A 4 -90.77 -31.36 -10.13
C LYS A 4 -89.57 -32.16 -9.61
N GLY A 5 -89.00 -33.14 -10.30
CA GLY A 5 -89.02 -33.51 -11.71
C GLY A 5 -87.60 -33.98 -12.00
N ALA A 6 -87.41 -35.30 -12.13
CA ALA A 6 -86.09 -35.91 -12.36
C ALA A 6 -85.61 -35.63 -13.80
N PHE A 7 -84.35 -35.21 -13.96
CA PHE A 7 -83.63 -35.28 -15.23
C PHE A 7 -82.16 -35.64 -15.00
N SER A 8 -81.73 -36.73 -15.63
CA SER A 8 -80.35 -37.21 -15.66
C SER A 8 -79.47 -36.25 -16.47
N LYS A 9 -78.25 -35.95 -15.99
CA LYS A 9 -77.20 -35.34 -16.82
C LYS A 9 -75.86 -36.04 -16.58
N ILE A 10 -75.26 -36.38 -17.72
CA ILE A 10 -73.99 -37.06 -17.96
C ILE A 10 -72.83 -36.24 -17.37
N SER A 11 -71.96 -36.87 -16.59
CA SER A 11 -70.67 -36.29 -16.18
C SER A 11 -69.63 -36.46 -17.29
N LEU A 12 -69.14 -35.33 -17.81
CA LEU A 12 -67.95 -35.29 -18.68
C LEU A 12 -66.69 -35.55 -17.85
N ILE A 13 -65.84 -36.44 -18.33
CA ILE A 13 -64.47 -36.67 -17.89
C ILE A 13 -63.57 -35.68 -18.63
N VAL A 14 -62.82 -34.85 -17.90
CA VAL A 14 -61.76 -33.97 -18.43
C VAL A 14 -60.40 -34.61 -18.12
N PRO A 15 -59.55 -34.93 -19.12
CA PRO A 15 -58.23 -35.47 -18.85
C PRO A 15 -57.24 -34.36 -18.47
N LEU A 16 -56.56 -34.56 -17.35
CA LEU A 16 -55.43 -33.75 -16.87
C LEU A 16 -54.19 -34.09 -17.72
N ILE A 17 -53.69 -33.14 -18.51
CA ILE A 17 -52.40 -33.26 -19.22
C ILE A 17 -51.33 -32.57 -18.38
N LEU A 18 -50.37 -33.35 -17.88
CA LEU A 18 -49.13 -32.84 -17.28
C LEU A 18 -48.26 -32.21 -18.37
N ILE A 19 -47.91 -30.94 -18.21
CA ILE A 19 -46.88 -30.27 -19.02
C ILE A 19 -45.55 -30.39 -18.28
N ALA A 20 -44.61 -31.16 -18.84
CA ALA A 20 -43.22 -31.19 -18.42
C ALA A 20 -42.50 -29.94 -18.98
N LEU A 21 -42.03 -29.05 -18.09
CA LEU A 21 -41.17 -27.94 -18.45
C LEU A 21 -39.71 -28.42 -18.51
N ALA A 22 -39.18 -28.55 -19.73
CA ALA A 22 -37.75 -28.66 -19.96
C ALA A 22 -37.12 -27.25 -19.82
N GLY A 23 -36.38 -27.04 -18.73
CA GLY A 23 -35.59 -25.83 -18.53
C GLY A 23 -34.35 -25.82 -19.42
N ILE A 24 -34.27 -24.84 -20.32
CA ILE A 24 -33.08 -24.53 -21.10
C ILE A 24 -32.08 -23.86 -20.15
N PHE A 25 -30.98 -24.54 -19.82
CA PHE A 25 -29.85 -23.94 -19.11
C PHE A 25 -29.09 -23.01 -20.06
N VAL A 26 -29.29 -21.70 -19.90
CA VAL A 26 -28.38 -20.70 -20.46
C VAL A 26 -27.15 -20.67 -19.56
N SER A 27 -26.06 -21.31 -19.99
CA SER A 27 -24.75 -21.17 -19.34
C SER A 27 -24.18 -19.79 -19.68
N GLY A 28 -24.42 -18.82 -18.81
CA GLY A 28 -23.98 -17.45 -18.99
C GLY A 28 -23.77 -16.73 -17.67
N ILE A 29 -22.77 -17.15 -16.91
CA ILE A 29 -22.07 -16.25 -15.99
C ILE A 29 -20.57 -16.54 -16.18
N SER A 30 -19.89 -15.61 -16.85
CA SER A 30 -18.45 -15.50 -16.69
C SER A 30 -18.21 -15.11 -15.24
N GLU A 31 -17.72 -16.03 -14.42
CA GLU A 31 -17.02 -15.65 -13.20
C GLU A 31 -15.83 -14.79 -13.63
N SER A 32 -15.97 -13.47 -13.54
CA SER A 32 -14.79 -12.64 -13.42
C SER A 32 -14.19 -13.01 -12.07
N SER A 33 -13.20 -13.90 -12.10
CA SER A 33 -12.28 -14.01 -10.99
C SER A 33 -11.55 -12.67 -10.91
N THR A 34 -12.12 -11.72 -10.18
CA THR A 34 -11.38 -10.55 -9.74
C THR A 34 -10.30 -11.11 -8.83
N SER A 35 -9.13 -11.40 -9.39
CA SER A 35 -7.95 -11.75 -8.61
C SER A 35 -7.80 -10.69 -7.52
N ALA A 36 -7.72 -11.13 -6.27
CA ALA A 36 -7.53 -10.23 -5.14
C ALA A 36 -6.34 -9.31 -5.44
N PHE A 37 -6.49 -8.00 -5.21
CA PHE A 37 -5.43 -7.02 -5.44
C PHE A 37 -4.24 -7.39 -4.57
N LYS A 38 -3.15 -7.86 -5.20
CA LYS A 38 -1.94 -8.28 -4.50
C LYS A 38 -1.03 -7.09 -4.24
N PRO A 39 -0.34 -7.07 -3.09
CA PRO A 39 0.63 -6.02 -2.82
C PRO A 39 1.73 -6.02 -3.88
N GLY A 40 2.09 -4.83 -4.35
CA GLY A 40 3.28 -4.62 -5.16
C GLY A 40 4.56 -4.66 -4.35
N THR A 41 5.70 -4.41 -5.01
CA THR A 41 6.96 -4.16 -4.31
C THR A 41 6.85 -2.83 -3.57
N ILE A 42 7.18 -2.87 -2.28
CA ILE A 42 7.10 -1.72 -1.37
C ILE A 42 8.50 -1.28 -0.98
N TYR A 43 8.73 0.03 -1.10
CA TYR A 43 9.99 0.66 -0.75
C TYR A 43 9.89 1.40 0.60
N SER A 44 11.03 1.53 1.26
CA SER A 44 11.21 2.17 2.57
C SER A 44 12.53 2.93 2.59
N ARG A 45 12.86 3.50 3.75
CA ARG A 45 14.20 3.98 4.06
C ARG A 45 14.73 3.29 5.30
N ASN A 46 16.01 2.97 5.28
CA ASN A 46 16.71 2.54 6.49
C ASN A 46 17.03 3.74 7.39
N SER A 47 17.61 3.47 8.56
CA SER A 47 18.01 4.53 9.51
C SER A 47 19.07 5.50 8.98
N ALA A 48 19.83 5.10 7.95
CA ALA A 48 20.79 5.97 7.27
C ALA A 48 20.16 6.86 6.19
N GLY A 49 18.85 6.71 5.93
CA GLY A 49 18.11 7.50 4.93
C GLY A 49 18.16 6.92 3.52
N GLU A 50 18.81 5.77 3.33
CA GLU A 50 18.93 5.09 2.05
C GLU A 50 17.63 4.36 1.70
N GLN A 51 17.23 4.40 0.43
CA GLN A 51 16.06 3.66 -0.02
C GLN A 51 16.34 2.15 -0.03
N VAL A 52 15.45 1.38 0.58
CA VAL A 52 15.53 -0.08 0.68
C VAL A 52 14.20 -0.73 0.26
N ILE A 53 14.23 -2.01 -0.11
CA ILE A 53 13.02 -2.78 -0.39
C ILE A 53 12.50 -3.37 0.92
N ALA A 54 11.29 -2.97 1.33
CA ALA A 54 10.62 -3.52 2.51
C ALA A 54 9.95 -4.87 2.20
N TYR A 55 9.43 -4.99 0.99
CA TYR A 55 8.79 -6.20 0.47
C TYR A 55 9.01 -6.30 -1.03
N ASN A 56 9.56 -7.43 -1.49
CA ASN A 56 9.84 -7.69 -2.89
C ASN A 56 8.74 -8.58 -3.50
N ALA A 57 7.87 -8.01 -4.33
CA ALA A 57 6.85 -8.75 -5.06
C ALA A 57 7.35 -9.30 -6.41
N GLY A 58 8.66 -9.21 -6.69
CA GLY A 58 9.25 -9.58 -7.97
C GLY A 58 9.16 -8.48 -9.03
N HIS A 59 8.95 -7.23 -8.61
CA HIS A 59 8.90 -6.06 -9.47
C HIS A 59 9.84 -4.98 -8.93
N THR A 60 10.65 -4.38 -9.78
CA THR A 60 11.66 -3.41 -9.34
C THR A 60 11.80 -2.27 -10.33
N TYR A 61 12.55 -1.24 -9.97
CA TYR A 61 13.01 -0.23 -10.90
C TYR A 61 14.55 -0.16 -10.90
N ALA A 62 15.09 0.45 -11.94
CA ALA A 62 16.48 0.90 -12.02
C ALA A 62 16.54 2.19 -12.86
N LEU A 63 17.65 2.93 -12.79
CA LEU A 63 17.93 3.99 -13.75
C LEU A 63 18.86 3.49 -14.85
N ASP A 64 18.62 3.91 -16.09
CA ASP A 64 19.63 3.81 -17.13
C ASP A 64 20.72 4.90 -16.99
N LYS A 65 21.74 4.84 -17.85
CA LYS A 65 22.87 5.80 -17.84
C LYS A 65 22.46 7.27 -18.04
N ASN A 66 21.25 7.53 -18.55
CA ASN A 66 20.71 8.86 -18.81
C ASN A 66 19.66 9.25 -17.75
N GLY A 67 19.49 8.46 -16.69
CA GLY A 67 18.52 8.70 -15.63
C GLY A 67 17.09 8.27 -15.97
N HIS A 68 16.83 7.62 -17.10
CA HIS A 68 15.48 7.13 -17.36
C HIS A 68 15.11 6.02 -16.38
N VAL A 69 13.89 6.10 -15.85
CA VAL A 69 13.35 5.06 -14.98
C VAL A 69 12.95 3.84 -15.81
N ILE A 70 13.60 2.71 -15.54
CA ILE A 70 13.30 1.40 -16.12
C ILE A 70 12.56 0.55 -15.09
N ILE A 71 11.31 0.22 -15.38
CA ILE A 71 10.51 -0.69 -14.54
C ILE A 71 10.69 -2.11 -15.04
N SER A 72 10.95 -3.02 -14.11
CA SER A 72 11.15 -4.45 -14.30
C SER A 72 10.03 -5.22 -13.62
N TYR A 73 9.31 -6.07 -14.36
CA TYR A 73 8.25 -6.91 -13.83
C TYR A 73 8.59 -8.39 -13.92
N ASN A 74 7.96 -9.18 -13.04
CA ASN A 74 7.99 -10.65 -13.04
C ASN A 74 9.43 -11.18 -12.97
N ASN A 75 10.20 -10.68 -12.02
CA ASN A 75 11.62 -11.04 -11.82
C ASN A 75 12.48 -10.77 -13.07
N GLY A 76 12.25 -9.64 -13.73
CA GLY A 76 13.05 -9.22 -14.89
C GLY A 76 12.60 -9.77 -16.24
N LYS A 77 11.54 -10.59 -16.29
CA LYS A 77 11.03 -11.15 -17.56
C LYS A 77 10.54 -10.08 -18.54
N SER A 78 10.11 -8.92 -18.05
CA SER A 78 9.71 -7.79 -18.90
C SER A 78 10.17 -6.48 -18.31
N LYS A 79 10.73 -5.60 -19.15
CA LYS A 79 11.16 -4.26 -18.76
C LYS A 79 10.48 -3.21 -19.64
N VAL A 80 10.14 -2.07 -19.06
CA VAL A 80 9.55 -0.93 -19.76
C VAL A 80 10.20 0.36 -19.27
N LYS A 81 10.34 1.34 -20.17
CA LYS A 81 10.82 2.68 -19.83
C LYS A 81 9.62 3.52 -19.40
N ALA A 82 9.62 4.02 -18.18
CA ALA A 82 8.64 5.03 -17.77
C ALA A 82 9.03 6.39 -18.39
N PRO A 83 8.06 7.26 -18.73
CA PRO A 83 8.33 8.61 -19.22
C PRO A 83 8.75 9.55 -18.08
N LEU A 84 9.78 9.17 -17.33
CA LEU A 84 10.33 9.90 -16.20
C LEU A 84 11.85 9.77 -16.19
N ILE A 85 12.53 10.89 -15.98
CA ILE A 85 13.97 10.97 -15.77
C ILE A 85 14.19 11.39 -14.32
N LEU A 86 15.03 10.64 -13.62
CA LEU A 86 15.45 10.93 -12.26
C LEU A 86 16.98 11.04 -12.20
N TYR A 87 17.45 11.78 -11.21
CA TYR A 87 18.86 11.87 -10.87
C TYR A 87 19.24 10.81 -9.83
N PRO A 88 20.49 10.31 -9.86
CA PRO A 88 21.03 9.52 -8.76
C PRO A 88 20.94 10.26 -7.42
N ALA A 89 20.99 9.51 -6.31
CA ALA A 89 20.88 10.07 -4.96
C ALA A 89 22.00 11.09 -4.62
N SER A 90 23.12 11.06 -5.34
CA SER A 90 24.21 12.03 -5.25
C SER A 90 24.17 12.98 -6.45
N GLY A 91 23.70 14.21 -6.26
CA GLY A 91 23.85 15.21 -7.32
C GLY A 91 23.07 16.51 -7.16
N ASN A 92 21.93 16.52 -6.48
CA ASN A 92 21.13 17.73 -6.20
C ASN A 92 20.10 17.39 -5.11
N GLU A 93 20.51 17.46 -3.85
CA GLU A 93 19.56 17.53 -2.73
C GLU A 93 18.61 18.71 -3.03
N GLU A 94 17.29 18.52 -2.86
CA GLU A 94 16.26 19.54 -3.10
C GLU A 94 15.87 19.78 -4.57
N SER A 95 16.12 18.83 -5.48
CA SER A 95 15.53 18.88 -6.83
C SER A 95 14.09 18.36 -6.87
N GLY A 96 13.73 17.45 -5.94
CA GLY A 96 12.49 16.68 -5.99
C GLY A 96 12.48 15.61 -7.09
N MET A 97 13.60 15.45 -7.81
CA MET A 97 13.74 14.61 -9.00
C MET A 97 14.86 13.58 -8.83
N THR A 98 15.27 13.29 -7.60
CA THR A 98 16.21 12.19 -7.32
C THR A 98 15.48 10.90 -6.98
N ILE A 99 16.16 9.76 -7.12
CA ILE A 99 15.65 8.47 -6.61
C ILE A 99 15.30 8.56 -5.12
N SER A 100 16.18 9.21 -4.35
CA SER A 100 16.02 9.38 -2.90
C SER A 100 14.90 10.35 -2.53
N GLU A 101 14.28 11.08 -3.45
CA GLU A 101 13.11 11.95 -3.20
C GLU A 101 11.83 11.40 -3.86
N THR A 102 11.91 10.21 -4.48
CA THR A 102 10.82 9.60 -5.23
C THR A 102 10.23 8.40 -4.48
N GLY A 103 8.90 8.30 -4.48
CA GLY A 103 8.17 7.14 -3.95
C GLY A 103 7.78 6.19 -5.07
N PHE A 104 7.95 4.89 -4.85
CA PHE A 104 7.62 3.84 -5.83
C PHE A 104 6.64 2.83 -5.23
N TYR A 105 5.60 2.50 -6.00
CA TYR A 105 4.75 1.34 -5.81
C TYR A 105 4.69 0.58 -7.14
N ILE A 106 5.15 -0.67 -7.17
CA ILE A 106 5.30 -1.42 -8.43
C ILE A 106 4.56 -2.75 -8.34
N SER A 107 3.48 -2.87 -9.11
CA SER A 107 2.75 -4.11 -9.32
C SER A 107 2.29 -4.23 -10.78
N PRO A 108 2.03 -5.46 -11.27
CA PRO A 108 1.45 -5.69 -12.59
C PRO A 108 0.14 -4.95 -12.84
N GLU A 109 -0.68 -4.80 -11.79
CA GLU A 109 -2.01 -4.20 -11.87
C GLU A 109 -1.99 -2.69 -11.73
N LYS A 110 -0.94 -2.16 -11.09
CA LYS A 110 -0.71 -0.74 -10.88
C LYS A 110 0.74 -0.44 -10.57
N THR A 111 1.33 0.46 -11.35
CA THR A 111 2.63 1.06 -11.07
C THR A 111 2.42 2.55 -10.87
N ALA A 112 2.89 3.07 -9.75
CA ALA A 112 2.78 4.48 -9.41
C ALA A 112 4.13 5.00 -8.91
N ILE A 113 4.52 6.17 -9.41
CA ILE A 113 5.78 6.84 -9.08
C ILE A 113 5.45 8.26 -8.66
N THR A 114 5.70 8.61 -7.41
CA THR A 114 5.46 9.97 -6.88
C THR A 114 6.75 10.76 -6.82
N TYR A 115 6.80 11.91 -7.47
CA TYR A 115 8.00 12.75 -7.62
C TYR A 115 7.65 14.25 -7.50
N GLY A 116 8.63 15.13 -7.61
CA GLY A 116 8.46 16.59 -7.55
C GLY A 116 8.40 17.13 -6.11
N GLY A 117 7.73 18.26 -5.91
CA GLY A 117 7.60 18.92 -4.61
C GLY A 117 8.71 19.94 -4.26
N PHE A 118 9.56 20.29 -5.24
CA PHE A 118 10.67 21.26 -5.09
C PHE A 118 10.82 22.12 -6.34
N ASN A 119 11.53 23.26 -6.22
CA ASN A 119 11.90 24.15 -7.32
C ASN A 119 10.73 24.55 -8.23
N GLY A 120 9.57 24.82 -7.63
CA GLY A 120 8.35 25.22 -8.35
C GLY A 120 7.59 24.05 -8.99
N ASN A 121 8.11 22.81 -8.90
CA ASN A 121 7.41 21.62 -9.36
C ASN A 121 6.43 21.14 -8.29
N PRO A 122 5.14 20.94 -8.62
CA PRO A 122 4.20 20.32 -7.70
C PRO A 122 4.63 18.89 -7.36
N VAL A 123 4.02 18.31 -6.34
CA VAL A 123 4.08 16.86 -6.14
C VAL A 123 3.13 16.22 -7.15
N GLU A 124 3.65 15.30 -7.95
CA GLU A 124 2.90 14.58 -8.97
C GLU A 124 3.01 13.07 -8.77
N VAL A 125 2.09 12.33 -9.36
CA VAL A 125 2.15 10.88 -9.48
C VAL A 125 2.02 10.46 -10.93
N LEU A 126 2.98 9.67 -11.40
CA LEU A 126 2.97 9.02 -12.70
C LEU A 126 2.42 7.60 -12.54
N ILE A 127 1.33 7.29 -13.22
CA ILE A 127 0.58 6.03 -13.04
C ILE A 127 0.51 5.26 -14.35
N SER A 128 0.69 3.95 -14.25
CA SER A 128 0.33 2.97 -15.26
C SER A 128 -0.53 1.86 -14.67
N ASN A 129 -1.57 1.45 -15.40
CA ASN A 129 -2.45 0.33 -15.04
C ASN A 129 -2.29 -0.89 -15.97
N ASP A 130 -1.30 -0.85 -16.87
CA ASP A 130 -1.14 -1.82 -17.97
C ASP A 130 0.30 -2.31 -18.13
N LYS A 131 1.04 -2.38 -17.01
CA LYS A 131 2.47 -2.77 -16.95
C LYS A 131 3.38 -1.82 -17.73
N GLY A 132 3.07 -0.53 -17.72
CA GLY A 132 3.86 0.54 -18.33
C GLY A 132 3.78 0.63 -19.84
N LYS A 133 2.70 0.12 -20.46
CA LYS A 133 2.42 0.35 -21.89
C LYS A 133 1.89 1.77 -22.11
N SER A 134 1.06 2.26 -21.20
CA SER A 134 0.58 3.64 -21.15
C SER A 134 0.77 4.23 -19.76
N TRP A 135 0.87 5.57 -19.73
CA TRP A 135 1.15 6.34 -18.54
C TRP A 135 0.31 7.62 -18.50
N SER A 136 -0.02 8.06 -17.29
CA SER A 136 -0.69 9.35 -17.06
C SER A 136 -0.13 10.00 -15.80
N THR A 137 0.01 11.31 -15.85
CA THR A 137 0.48 12.12 -14.71
C THR A 137 -0.69 12.85 -14.08
N TYR A 138 -0.75 12.82 -12.75
CA TYR A 138 -1.75 13.54 -11.97
C TYR A 138 -1.07 14.33 -10.85
N GLN A 139 -1.57 15.54 -10.61
CA GLN A 139 -1.07 16.38 -9.53
C GLN A 139 -1.62 15.89 -8.18
N VAL A 140 -0.74 15.75 -7.19
CA VAL A 140 -1.10 15.42 -5.80
C VAL A 140 -1.34 16.71 -5.02
N THR A 141 -0.37 17.63 -5.05
CA THR A 141 -0.47 18.94 -4.39
C THR A 141 0.45 19.96 -5.05
N LYS A 142 0.05 21.24 -5.02
CA LYS A 142 0.89 22.36 -5.45
C LYS A 142 1.87 22.83 -4.37
N GLN A 143 1.70 22.35 -3.14
CA GLN A 143 2.61 22.68 -2.06
C GLN A 143 3.99 22.07 -2.35
N LEU A 144 5.04 22.87 -2.13
CA LEU A 144 6.43 22.43 -2.27
C LEU A 144 6.86 21.71 -0.99
N ILE A 145 6.34 20.50 -0.82
CA ILE A 145 6.57 19.60 0.31
C ILE A 145 6.93 18.20 -0.21
N GLY A 146 7.60 17.39 0.61
CA GLY A 146 7.95 16.01 0.25
C GLY A 146 9.43 15.79 -0.04
N THR A 147 10.31 16.09 0.92
CA THR A 147 11.72 15.61 0.91
C THR A 147 11.77 14.10 0.75
N THR A 148 10.81 13.40 1.36
CA THR A 148 10.62 11.96 1.19
C THR A 148 9.17 11.66 0.85
N LYS A 149 8.95 10.55 0.13
CA LYS A 149 7.65 10.14 -0.37
C LYS A 149 7.51 8.63 -0.21
N ASN A 150 6.45 8.21 0.46
CA ASN A 150 5.99 6.82 0.47
C ASN A 150 4.64 6.78 -0.24
N ILE A 151 4.42 5.77 -1.07
CA ILE A 151 3.18 5.58 -1.81
C ILE A 151 2.78 4.12 -1.75
N GLY A 152 1.47 3.86 -1.67
CA GLY A 152 0.92 2.53 -1.77
C GLY A 152 -0.55 2.53 -2.18
N PHE A 153 -1.03 1.34 -2.53
CA PHE A 153 -2.42 1.11 -2.88
C PHE A 153 -2.94 -0.10 -2.12
N THR A 154 -4.17 -0.01 -1.63
CA THR A 154 -4.89 -1.11 -0.96
C THR A 154 -5.87 -1.78 -1.92
N THR A 155 -6.34 -1.05 -2.94
CA THR A 155 -7.13 -1.56 -4.05
C THR A 155 -6.68 -0.91 -5.36
N ARG A 156 -7.33 -1.23 -6.50
CA ARG A 156 -7.07 -0.52 -7.76
C ARG A 156 -7.46 0.96 -7.71
N ASN A 157 -8.33 1.36 -6.79
CA ASN A 157 -8.88 2.70 -6.68
C ASN A 157 -8.39 3.44 -5.43
N ASP A 158 -8.20 2.71 -4.34
CA ASP A 158 -7.80 3.26 -3.04
C ASP A 158 -6.29 3.25 -2.88
N GLY A 159 -5.72 4.42 -2.64
CA GLY A 159 -4.28 4.58 -2.42
C GLY A 159 -3.97 5.74 -1.51
N TRP A 160 -2.72 5.78 -1.07
CA TRP A 160 -2.21 6.75 -0.11
C TRP A 160 -0.82 7.21 -0.50
N ILE A 161 -0.50 8.45 -0.15
CA ILE A 161 0.84 9.03 -0.20
C ILE A 161 1.12 9.65 1.17
N VAL A 162 2.31 9.37 1.72
CA VAL A 162 2.84 10.09 2.87
C VAL A 162 4.06 10.88 2.40
N LEU A 163 4.01 12.19 2.58
CA LEU A 163 5.09 13.12 2.28
C LEU A 163 5.74 13.57 3.60
N SER A 164 7.06 13.53 3.70
CA SER A 164 7.78 14.22 4.79
C SER A 164 8.32 15.56 4.34
N ARG A 165 8.47 16.48 5.28
CA ARG A 165 9.29 17.69 5.15
C ARG A 165 10.26 17.75 6.32
N PHE A 166 11.55 17.68 6.02
CA PHE A 166 12.60 17.82 7.02
C PHE A 166 12.66 19.24 7.56
N ASN A 167 12.70 19.37 8.89
CA ASN A 167 12.77 20.64 9.61
C ASN A 167 14.12 20.86 10.31
N GLY A 168 15.04 19.89 10.25
CA GLY A 168 16.31 19.93 10.99
C GLY A 168 16.29 19.07 12.26
N MET A 169 17.49 18.72 12.77
CA MET A 169 17.69 18.00 14.04
C MET A 169 16.83 16.73 14.22
N GLY A 170 16.61 15.98 13.13
CA GLY A 170 15.80 14.75 13.16
C GLY A 170 14.29 14.98 13.27
N SER A 171 13.82 16.22 13.11
CA SER A 171 12.38 16.53 13.04
C SER A 171 11.88 16.56 11.59
N GLU A 172 10.71 15.99 11.38
CA GLU A 172 9.97 16.04 10.11
C GLU A 172 8.48 16.31 10.35
N ASN A 173 7.87 17.06 9.45
CA ASN A 173 6.41 17.12 9.34
C ASN A 173 5.93 16.13 8.26
N HIS A 174 4.85 15.42 8.55
CA HIS A 174 4.23 14.43 7.66
C HIS A 174 2.89 14.94 7.15
N TYR A 175 2.63 14.70 5.87
CA TYR A 175 1.39 15.07 5.18
C TYR A 175 0.85 13.85 4.45
N ILE A 176 -0.40 13.51 4.72
CA ILE A 176 -1.05 12.31 4.19
C ILE A 176 -2.03 12.74 3.11
N TYR A 177 -1.98 12.07 1.97
CA TYR A 177 -2.92 12.24 0.87
C TYR A 177 -3.55 10.90 0.52
N GLU A 178 -4.85 10.90 0.22
CA GLU A 178 -5.58 9.72 -0.21
C GLU A 178 -6.21 9.93 -1.58
N THR A 179 -6.35 8.82 -2.32
CA THR A 179 -7.10 8.73 -3.56
C THR A 179 -8.15 7.63 -3.46
N ARG A 180 -9.28 7.83 -4.14
CA ARG A 180 -10.40 6.89 -4.25
C ARG A 180 -10.74 6.55 -5.71
N ASP A 181 -9.96 7.06 -6.66
CA ASP A 181 -10.19 6.94 -8.11
C ASP A 181 -8.97 6.40 -8.87
N GLY A 182 -8.08 5.72 -8.14
CA GLY A 182 -6.88 5.08 -8.69
C GLY A 182 -5.71 6.04 -8.89
N GLY A 183 -5.70 7.16 -8.18
CA GLY A 183 -4.64 8.16 -8.18
C GLY A 183 -4.83 9.29 -9.20
N LYS A 184 -6.06 9.44 -9.74
CA LYS A 184 -6.39 10.55 -10.67
C LYS A 184 -6.64 11.85 -9.91
N SER A 185 -7.19 11.76 -8.71
CA SER A 185 -7.33 12.86 -7.76
C SER A 185 -6.86 12.46 -6.37
N TRP A 186 -6.34 13.45 -5.63
CA TRP A 186 -5.79 13.29 -4.30
C TRP A 186 -6.35 14.34 -3.35
N SER A 187 -6.67 13.93 -2.13
CA SER A 187 -7.14 14.82 -1.06
C SER A 187 -6.26 14.68 0.16
N GLU A 188 -5.88 15.81 0.75
CA GLU A 188 -5.11 15.80 2.00
C GLU A 188 -5.98 15.34 3.17
N VAL A 189 -5.46 14.40 3.95
CA VAL A 189 -6.06 13.99 5.22
C VAL A 189 -5.52 14.90 6.32
N LYS A 190 -6.41 15.71 6.90
CA LYS A 190 -6.09 16.54 8.07
C LYS A 190 -6.12 15.67 9.32
N GLY A 191 -4.96 15.44 9.92
CA GLY A 191 -4.82 14.65 11.14
C GLY A 191 -3.68 15.11 12.03
N ASN A 192 -3.56 14.46 13.20
CA ASN A 192 -2.66 14.89 14.27
C ASN A 192 -1.31 14.15 14.31
N ALA A 193 -0.89 13.49 13.24
CA ALA A 193 0.35 12.70 13.19
C ALA A 193 1.58 13.46 13.74
N ASN A 194 1.71 14.72 13.34
CA ASN A 194 2.83 15.60 13.74
C ASN A 194 2.79 16.00 15.23
N GLU A 195 1.60 16.00 15.86
CA GLU A 195 1.46 16.24 17.29
C GLU A 195 1.85 15.00 18.11
N VAL A 196 1.70 13.81 17.52
CA VAL A 196 2.01 12.53 18.16
C VAL A 196 3.49 12.20 18.04
N TYR A 197 4.06 12.32 16.84
CA TYR A 197 5.46 11.96 16.59
C TYR A 197 6.04 12.57 15.29
N ALA A 198 6.61 13.77 15.38
CA ALA A 198 7.21 14.52 14.26
C ALA A 198 8.72 14.20 14.05
N ARG A 199 9.05 12.93 13.81
CA ARG A 199 10.44 12.43 13.60
C ARG A 199 10.67 11.87 12.20
N VAL A 200 11.92 11.53 11.90
CA VAL A 200 12.35 11.01 10.59
C VAL A 200 11.55 9.76 10.22
N LEU A 201 10.77 9.84 9.14
CA LEU A 201 9.97 8.75 8.63
C LEU A 201 10.84 7.72 7.89
N THR A 202 10.72 6.45 8.26
CA THR A 202 11.45 5.34 7.62
C THR A 202 10.52 4.48 6.77
N GLY A 203 9.22 4.44 7.07
CA GLY A 203 8.25 3.71 6.27
C GLY A 203 6.81 4.12 6.57
N ALA A 204 5.92 3.77 5.65
CA ALA A 204 4.48 3.94 5.82
C ALA A 204 3.74 2.81 5.09
N GLY A 205 2.54 2.47 5.57
CA GLY A 205 1.71 1.45 4.95
C GLY A 205 0.29 1.42 5.52
N TYR A 206 -0.69 1.13 4.67
CA TYR A 206 -2.10 1.00 5.07
C TYR A 206 -2.60 -0.41 4.80
N ALA A 207 -3.37 -0.94 5.74
CA ALA A 207 -4.04 -2.24 5.61
C ALA A 207 -5.40 -2.09 4.89
N ASN A 208 -6.06 -0.95 5.07
CA ASN A 208 -7.32 -0.57 4.44
C ASN A 208 -7.53 0.95 4.55
N ASP A 209 -8.74 1.43 4.28
CA ASP A 209 -9.13 2.84 4.32
C ASP A 209 -9.18 3.47 5.72
N LYS A 210 -8.98 2.67 6.78
CA LYS A 210 -9.05 3.12 8.18
C LYS A 210 -7.75 2.89 8.92
N ILE A 211 -7.11 1.75 8.69
CA ILE A 211 -5.95 1.31 9.46
C ILE A 211 -4.67 1.56 8.68
N GLY A 212 -3.82 2.42 9.21
CA GLY A 212 -2.56 2.84 8.63
C GLY A 212 -1.44 2.92 9.67
N PHE A 213 -0.20 2.85 9.20
CA PHE A 213 1.00 2.79 10.02
C PHE A 213 2.07 3.72 9.46
N MET A 214 2.81 4.36 10.36
CA MET A 214 4.03 5.10 10.07
C MET A 214 5.14 4.57 10.98
N GLY A 215 6.24 4.17 10.36
CA GLY A 215 7.48 3.79 11.03
C GLY A 215 8.47 4.94 11.00
N PHE A 216 9.18 5.14 12.10
CA PHE A 216 10.17 6.19 12.26
C PHE A 216 11.54 5.61 12.60
N ARG A 217 12.58 6.39 12.32
CA ARG A 217 13.94 6.07 12.76
C ARG A 217 13.95 5.86 14.28
N TYR A 218 14.74 4.89 14.74
CA TYR A 218 14.91 4.60 16.16
C TYR A 218 15.33 5.86 16.95
N GLU A 219 14.66 6.08 18.09
CA GLU A 219 14.99 7.11 19.08
C GLU A 219 14.77 6.53 20.49
N THR A 220 14.93 7.35 21.53
CA THR A 220 14.88 6.91 22.94
C THR A 220 13.48 6.89 23.56
N ASP A 221 12.48 7.52 22.92
CA ASP A 221 11.12 7.67 23.47
C ASP A 221 10.38 6.32 23.56
N PHE A 222 10.31 5.58 22.45
CA PHE A 222 9.74 4.23 22.41
C PHE A 222 10.26 3.44 21.21
N GLN A 223 10.34 2.11 21.32
CA GLN A 223 10.84 1.25 20.25
C GLN A 223 10.02 -0.05 20.09
N PRO A 224 9.82 -0.56 18.86
CA PRO A 224 10.06 0.16 17.59
C PRO A 224 9.17 1.41 17.50
N ALA A 225 9.70 2.50 16.93
CA ALA A 225 9.00 3.77 16.85
C ALA A 225 7.93 3.70 15.74
N ILE A 226 6.76 3.16 16.06
CA ILE A 226 5.62 2.99 15.15
C ILE A 226 4.44 3.79 15.68
N CYS A 227 3.85 4.62 14.84
CA CYS A 227 2.51 5.17 15.07
C CYS A 227 1.51 4.52 14.14
N TRP A 228 0.26 4.44 14.57
CA TRP A 228 -0.83 3.90 13.78
C TRP A 228 -2.12 4.70 13.95
N THR A 229 -2.98 4.59 12.94
CA THR A 229 -4.32 5.18 12.90
C THR A 229 -5.36 4.08 12.72
N GLN A 230 -6.59 4.34 13.16
CA GLN A 230 -7.75 3.47 12.96
C GLN A 230 -8.95 4.19 12.33
N ASP A 231 -8.76 5.44 11.88
CA ASP A 231 -9.79 6.32 11.33
C ASP A 231 -9.37 7.01 10.02
N GLY A 232 -8.42 6.40 9.29
CA GLY A 232 -7.97 6.87 7.99
C GLY A 232 -6.98 8.03 8.08
N GLY A 233 -6.22 8.12 9.19
CA GLY A 233 -5.16 9.10 9.37
C GLY A 233 -5.58 10.40 10.05
N LYS A 234 -6.80 10.49 10.58
CA LYS A 234 -7.29 11.68 11.31
C LYS A 234 -6.69 11.73 12.70
N THR A 235 -6.67 10.60 13.40
CA THR A 235 -6.01 10.44 14.69
C THR A 235 -4.94 9.35 14.64
N TRP A 236 -3.84 9.60 15.33
CA TRP A 236 -2.69 8.72 15.45
C TRP A 236 -2.36 8.44 16.92
N THR A 237 -1.82 7.25 17.18
CA THR A 237 -1.31 6.86 18.49
C THR A 237 -0.01 6.08 18.35
N LYS A 238 0.84 6.11 19.38
CA LYS A 238 2.02 5.25 19.45
C LYS A 238 1.57 3.78 19.60
N LEU A 239 2.11 2.90 18.77
CA LEU A 239 1.82 1.47 18.80
C LEU A 239 2.84 0.75 19.69
N HIS A 240 2.38 0.20 20.81
CA HIS A 240 3.22 -0.58 21.72
C HIS A 240 3.12 -2.08 21.41
N ILE A 241 4.26 -2.67 21.03
CA ILE A 241 4.34 -4.08 20.65
C ILE A 241 5.03 -4.87 21.78
N LYS A 242 4.37 -5.92 22.26
CA LYS A 242 4.89 -6.79 23.32
C LYS A 242 5.79 -7.89 22.74
N GLY A 243 6.64 -8.48 23.56
CA GLY A 243 7.44 -9.65 23.19
C GLY A 243 8.74 -9.34 22.43
N LEU A 244 9.19 -8.09 22.45
CA LEU A 244 10.45 -7.66 21.80
C LEU A 244 11.60 -7.41 22.81
N THR A 245 11.44 -7.82 24.07
CA THR A 245 12.45 -7.60 25.13
C THR A 245 13.78 -8.29 24.83
N GLY A 246 13.77 -9.41 24.10
CA GLY A 246 14.98 -10.08 23.62
C GLY A 246 15.83 -9.23 22.66
N PHE A 247 15.26 -8.16 22.11
CA PHE A 247 15.94 -7.24 21.20
C PHE A 247 16.30 -5.90 21.86
N ALA A 248 16.15 -5.76 23.19
CA ALA A 248 16.31 -4.47 23.88
C ALA A 248 17.70 -3.83 23.74
N SER A 249 18.73 -4.60 23.38
CA SER A 249 20.08 -4.10 23.11
C SER A 249 20.26 -3.50 21.71
N TYR A 250 19.28 -3.67 20.82
CA TYR A 250 19.33 -3.19 19.44
C TYR A 250 18.53 -1.91 19.27
N SER A 251 18.98 -1.09 18.33
CA SER A 251 18.15 -0.03 17.75
C SER A 251 17.17 -0.65 16.76
N MET A 252 15.87 -0.37 16.91
CA MET A 252 14.82 -0.96 16.09
C MET A 252 14.23 0.06 15.11
N THR A 253 14.52 -0.09 13.82
CA THR A 253 13.98 0.77 12.75
C THR A 253 12.86 0.05 11.99
N PRO A 254 11.58 0.40 12.21
CA PRO A 254 10.49 -0.07 11.37
C PRO A 254 10.60 0.44 9.93
N LEU A 255 10.43 -0.45 8.97
CA LEU A 255 10.32 -0.12 7.54
C LEU A 255 8.84 0.07 7.14
N SER A 256 8.49 -0.02 5.86
CA SER A 256 7.10 0.01 5.39
C SER A 256 6.45 -1.37 5.60
N PRO A 257 5.29 -1.47 6.27
CA PRO A 257 4.55 -2.72 6.35
C PRO A 257 3.85 -3.03 5.02
N VAL A 258 3.60 -4.32 4.78
CA VAL A 258 2.84 -4.83 3.64
C VAL A 258 1.62 -5.61 4.12
N PHE A 259 0.52 -5.51 3.37
CA PHE A 259 -0.73 -6.22 3.67
C PHE A 259 -1.25 -6.99 2.43
N ASP A 260 -1.72 -8.22 2.69
CA ASP A 260 -2.54 -9.01 1.77
C ASP A 260 -3.85 -9.34 2.51
N GLY A 261 -4.84 -8.46 2.34
CA GLY A 261 -6.05 -8.46 3.15
C GLY A 261 -5.75 -8.26 4.64
N ALA A 262 -6.25 -9.17 5.48
CA ALA A 262 -6.05 -9.09 6.93
C ALA A 262 -4.62 -9.44 7.37
N ASN A 263 -3.83 -10.08 6.50
CA ASN A 263 -2.48 -10.52 6.83
C ASN A 263 -1.49 -9.39 6.61
N GLY A 264 -0.78 -9.00 7.68
CA GLY A 264 0.22 -7.95 7.66
C GLY A 264 1.61 -8.50 7.97
N ARG A 265 2.62 -7.93 7.33
CA ARG A 265 4.04 -8.15 7.66
C ARG A 265 4.73 -6.80 7.85
N PHE A 266 5.41 -6.63 8.96
CA PHE A 266 6.12 -5.39 9.32
C PHE A 266 7.60 -5.70 9.52
N PRO A 267 8.48 -5.32 8.57
CA PRO A 267 9.92 -5.50 8.72
C PRO A 267 10.48 -4.49 9.72
N ILE A 268 11.29 -4.96 10.67
CA ILE A 268 12.02 -4.15 11.65
C ILE A 268 13.51 -4.44 11.50
N GLN A 269 14.29 -3.43 11.09
CA GLN A 269 15.74 -3.54 11.03
C GLN A 269 16.32 -3.36 12.42
N LEU A 270 17.16 -4.31 12.83
CA LEU A 270 17.94 -4.26 14.06
C LEU A 270 19.35 -3.77 13.74
N SER A 271 19.81 -2.74 14.43
CA SER A 271 21.18 -2.24 14.30
C SER A 271 21.90 -2.14 15.65
N GLN A 272 23.22 -2.25 15.60
CA GLN A 272 24.13 -2.01 16.72
C GLN A 272 25.03 -0.82 16.39
N ASP A 273 25.41 -0.02 17.38
CA ASP A 273 26.41 1.07 17.21
C ASP A 273 26.07 2.11 16.11
N GLY A 274 24.78 2.31 15.80
CA GLY A 274 24.33 3.37 14.92
C GLY A 274 23.50 2.90 13.72
N ALA A 275 23.28 3.85 12.79
CA ALA A 275 22.31 3.70 11.71
C ALA A 275 22.78 2.84 10.53
N SER A 276 24.09 2.61 10.40
CA SER A 276 24.70 1.93 9.24
C SER A 276 25.05 0.45 9.51
N ASN A 277 25.04 0.02 10.77
CA ASN A 277 25.40 -1.35 11.14
C ASN A 277 24.13 -2.17 11.44
N VAL A 278 23.34 -2.41 10.39
CA VAL A 278 22.18 -3.30 10.43
C VAL A 278 22.69 -4.75 10.51
N VAL A 279 22.33 -5.45 11.58
CA VAL A 279 22.76 -6.83 11.84
C VAL A 279 21.72 -7.86 11.38
N GLU A 280 20.44 -7.50 11.44
CA GLU A 280 19.33 -8.40 11.14
C GLU A 280 18.07 -7.60 10.78
N THR A 281 17.13 -8.24 10.08
CA THR A 281 15.75 -7.76 9.94
C THR A 281 14.83 -8.83 10.47
N ILE A 282 14.07 -8.50 11.50
CA ILE A 282 12.99 -9.35 12.02
C ILE A 282 11.66 -8.95 11.39
N TYR A 283 10.71 -9.87 11.38
CA TYR A 283 9.39 -9.61 10.81
C TYR A 283 8.29 -9.81 11.83
N LEU A 284 7.52 -8.74 12.07
CA LEU A 284 6.28 -8.85 12.82
C LEU A 284 5.16 -9.29 11.89
N THR A 285 4.30 -10.18 12.36
CA THR A 285 3.14 -10.65 11.61
C THR A 285 1.82 -10.29 12.29
N SER A 286 0.81 -10.07 11.47
CA SER A 286 -0.56 -9.81 11.88
C SER A 286 -1.52 -10.59 10.99
N ASN A 287 -2.68 -10.97 11.52
CA ASN A 287 -3.79 -11.59 10.79
C ASN A 287 -5.11 -10.82 10.98
N ASN A 288 -5.03 -9.59 11.49
CA ASN A 288 -6.19 -8.75 11.80
C ASN A 288 -5.97 -7.29 11.40
N TYR A 289 -5.39 -7.08 10.22
CA TYR A 289 -5.10 -5.76 9.64
C TYR A 289 -4.12 -4.92 10.48
N GLY A 290 -3.25 -5.57 11.27
CA GLY A 290 -2.26 -4.89 12.10
C GLY A 290 -2.80 -4.32 13.41
N LYS A 291 -4.01 -4.73 13.84
CA LYS A 291 -4.51 -4.39 15.19
C LYS A 291 -3.68 -5.03 16.30
N THR A 292 -3.13 -6.21 16.02
CA THR A 292 -2.13 -6.85 16.87
C THR A 292 -0.99 -7.38 16.04
N TRP A 293 0.21 -7.33 16.59
CA TRP A 293 1.44 -7.82 15.98
C TRP A 293 2.10 -8.84 16.90
N ARG A 294 2.68 -9.88 16.30
CA ARG A 294 3.52 -10.85 17.00
C ARG A 294 4.86 -11.00 16.29
N TYR A 295 5.87 -11.41 17.02
CA TYR A 295 7.13 -11.88 16.48
C TYR A 295 7.20 -13.40 16.69
N ASP A 296 7.56 -14.14 15.64
CA ASP A 296 7.95 -15.54 15.70
C ASP A 296 9.19 -15.74 14.82
N LYS A 297 10.21 -16.42 15.35
CA LYS A 297 11.44 -16.70 14.61
C LYS A 297 11.19 -17.50 13.33
N ALA A 298 10.11 -18.29 13.27
CA ALA A 298 9.71 -18.98 12.05
C ALA A 298 9.34 -18.01 10.93
N ASP A 299 8.77 -16.84 11.24
CA ASP A 299 8.34 -15.83 10.26
C ASP A 299 9.53 -15.18 9.52
N ASP A 300 10.72 -15.21 10.13
CA ASP A 300 11.96 -14.70 9.52
C ASP A 300 12.48 -15.62 8.39
N MET A 301 12.12 -16.91 8.42
CA MET A 301 12.59 -17.91 7.45
C MET A 301 11.78 -17.94 6.15
N PHE A 302 10.57 -17.38 6.13
CA PHE A 302 9.68 -17.35 4.95
C PHE A 302 9.94 -16.17 3.99
N GLY A 303 10.98 -15.36 4.25
CA GLY A 303 11.31 -14.16 3.46
C GLY A 303 12.68 -14.16 2.78
N LYS A 304 13.37 -15.31 2.72
CA LYS A 304 14.62 -15.48 1.96
C LYS A 304 14.35 -16.16 0.62
#